data_AF-A0A2D3TG80-F1
#
_entry.id   AF-A0A2D3TG80-F1
#
_cell.length_a   1.000
_cell.length_b   1.000
_cell.length_c   1.000
_cell.angle_alpha   90.00
_cell.angle_beta   90.00
_cell.angle_gamma   90.00
#
_symmetry.space_group_name_H-M   'P 1'
#
loop_
_entity.id
_entity.type
_entity.pdbx_description
1 polymer ?
#
loop_
_entity_poly.entity_id
_entity_poly.type
_entity_poly.pdbx_seq_one_letter_code
_entity_poly.pdbx_strand_id
1 'polypeptide(L)' 'MSIFQTQEKQAREQERPLSILNILPYGLRKKIQSYLFDIFPLLNETGQCIGTFFYGRPFTGSHNGAMIDKAR' A
#
# COMPACT_ATOMS: atom_id res chain seq x y z
N MET A 1 -9.50 -0.75 12.25
CA MET A 1 -8.15 -0.88 11.64
C MET A 1 -8.10 -0.05 10.37
N SER A 2 -6.98 0.62 10.08
CA SER A 2 -6.78 1.31 8.80
C SER A 2 -6.50 0.30 7.68
N ILE A 3 -6.69 0.72 6.42
CA ILE A 3 -6.35 -0.10 5.24
C ILE A 3 -4.89 -0.58 5.31
N PHE A 4 -3.98 0.31 5.70
CA PHE A 4 -2.56 -0.02 5.88
C PHE A 4 -2.35 -1.11 6.95
N GLN A 5 -3.02 -1.01 8.11
CA GLN A 5 -2.90 -2.03 9.18
C GLN A 5 -3.37 -3.41 8.72
N THR A 6 -4.44 -3.47 7.92
CA THR A 6 -4.92 -4.74 7.36
C THR A 6 -3.93 -5.34 6.38
N GLN A 7 -3.35 -4.52 5.50
CA GLN A 7 -2.37 -4.96 4.50
C GLN A 7 -1.06 -5.42 5.14
N GLU A 8 -0.62 -4.69 6.17
CA GLU A 8 0.56 -5.01 6.96
C GLU A 8 0.37 -6.34 7.70
N LYS A 9 -0.78 -6.53 8.34
CA LYS A 9 -1.14 -7.79 8.99
C LYS A 9 -1.12 -8.96 8.00
N GLN A 10 -1.67 -8.76 6.80
CA GLN A 10 -1.67 -9.79 5.76
C GLN A 10 -0.25 -10.21 5.34
N ALA A 11 0.67 -9.25 5.17
CA ALA A 11 2.06 -9.55 4.82
C ALA A 11 2.77 -10.36 5.93
N ARG A 12 2.48 -10.05 7.19
CA ARG A 12 3.00 -10.81 8.34
C ARG A 12 2.45 -12.23 8.39
N GLU A 13 1.13 -12.38 8.33
CA GLU A 13 0.47 -13.69 8.44
C GLU A 13 0.82 -14.64 7.28
N GLN A 14 1.08 -14.08 6.09
CA GLN A 14 1.46 -14.86 4.92
C GLN A 14 2.97 -15.07 4.79
N GLU A 15 3.78 -14.37 5.60
CA GLU A 15 5.25 -14.34 5.52
C GLU A 15 5.76 -14.15 4.08
N ARG A 16 5.03 -13.35 3.29
CA ARG A 16 5.32 -13.11 1.88
C ARG A 16 5.23 -11.62 1.55
N PRO A 17 6.05 -11.13 0.61
CA PRO A 17 5.92 -9.77 0.11
C PRO A 17 4.55 -9.53 -0.52
N LEU A 18 4.00 -8.34 -0.30
CA LEU A 18 2.76 -7.87 -0.92
C LEU A 18 3.00 -6.54 -1.63
N SER A 19 2.54 -6.43 -2.87
CA SER A 19 2.52 -5.19 -3.64
C SER A 19 1.09 -4.77 -3.87
N ILE A 20 0.70 -3.58 -3.38
CA ILE A 20 -0.69 -3.12 -3.37
C ILE A 20 -0.81 -1.68 -3.85
N LEU A 21 -1.73 -1.44 -4.78
CA LEU A 21 -2.11 -0.11 -5.23
C LEU A 21 -3.21 0.46 -4.32
N ASN A 22 -2.88 1.52 -3.59
CA ASN A 22 -3.84 2.26 -2.77
C ASN A 22 -4.18 3.60 -3.42
N ILE A 23 -5.47 3.84 -3.66
CA ILE A 23 -6.01 5.13 -4.14
C ILE A 23 -6.79 5.77 -3.00
N LEU A 24 -6.11 6.60 -2.21
CA LEU A 24 -6.65 7.15 -0.96
C LEU A 24 -6.35 8.64 -0.83
N PRO A 25 -7.07 9.37 0.04
CA PRO A 25 -6.74 10.75 0.36
C PRO A 25 -5.45 10.83 1.21
N TYR A 26 -4.37 11.34 0.62
CA TYR A 26 -3.07 11.48 1.27
C TYR A 26 -2.67 12.95 1.51
N GLY A 27 -1.72 13.13 2.43
CA GLY A 27 -1.17 14.44 2.81
C GLY A 27 -2.13 15.33 3.60
N LEU A 28 -1.66 16.51 3.97
CA LEU A 28 -2.42 17.49 4.78
C LEU A 28 -3.71 17.93 4.06
N ARG A 29 -3.66 18.09 2.74
CA ARG A 29 -4.81 18.50 1.91
C ARG A 29 -5.75 17.35 1.54
N LYS A 30 -5.50 16.12 2.01
CA LYS A 30 -6.32 14.93 1.74
C LYS A 30 -6.59 14.71 0.24
N LYS A 31 -5.63 15.04 -0.62
CA LYS A 31 -5.79 14.86 -2.07
C LYS A 31 -5.79 13.35 -2.38
N ILE A 32 -6.79 12.89 -3.13
CA ILE A 32 -6.83 11.51 -3.62
C ILE A 32 -5.62 11.30 -4.54
N GLN A 33 -4.76 10.36 -4.16
CA GLN A 33 -3.55 10.01 -4.91
C GLN A 33 -3.36 8.49 -4.88
N SER A 34 -2.82 7.98 -5.98
CA SER A 34 -2.46 6.58 -6.12
C SER A 34 -1.03 6.35 -5.63
N TYR A 35 -0.84 5.38 -4.75
CA TYR A 35 0.45 4.93 -4.29
C TYR A 35 0.56 3.41 -4.43
N LEU A 36 1.69 2.95 -4.94
CA LEU A 36 2.06 1.55 -4.90
C LEU A 36 2.89 1.31 -3.64
N PHE A 37 2.38 0.46 -2.76
CA PHE A 37 3.04 0.03 -1.54
C PHE A 37 3.58 -1.38 -1.73
N ASP A 38 4.89 -1.54 -1.57
CA ASP A 38 5.52 -2.84 -1.39
C ASP A 38 5.74 -3.05 0.11
N ILE A 39 5.19 -4.13 0.66
CA ILE A 39 5.27 -4.51 2.07
C ILE A 39 6.04 -5.82 2.15
N PHE A 40 7.09 -5.84 2.96
CA PHE A 40 7.96 -7.00 3.11
C PHE A 40 7.94 -7.46 4.57
N PRO A 41 7.77 -8.77 4.83
CA PRO A 41 7.93 -9.31 6.17
C PRO A 41 9.39 -9.18 6.61
N LEU A 42 9.61 -8.72 7.83
CA LEU A 42 10.92 -8.71 8.47
C LEU A 42 11.07 -10.01 9.26
N LEU A 43 11.94 -10.89 8.78
CA LEU A 43 12.26 -12.15 9.45
C LEU A 43 13.50 -11.98 10.32
N ASN A 44 13.50 -12.59 11.51
CA ASN A 44 14.69 -12.70 12.34
C ASN A 44 15.59 -13.87 11.87
N GLU A 45 16.68 -14.12 12.59
CA GLU A 45 17.63 -15.20 12.29
C GLU A 45 17.01 -16.61 12.36
N THR A 46 15.91 -16.79 13.11
CA THR A 46 15.18 -18.06 13.21
C THR A 46 14.07 -18.20 12.16
N GLY A 47 13.93 -17.21 11.26
CA GLY A 47 12.91 -17.19 10.21
C GLY A 47 11.53 -16.73 10.69
N GLN A 48 11.37 -16.33 11.96
CA GLN A 48 10.10 -15.81 12.48
C GLN A 48 9.88 -14.37 12.04
N CYS A 49 8.66 -14.07 11.59
CA CYS A 49 8.26 -12.70 11.27
C CYS A 49 8.12 -11.85 12.55
N ILE A 50 8.98 -10.82 12.67
CA ILE A 50 8.99 -9.88 13.81
C ILE A 50 8.38 -8.52 13.47
N GLY A 51 7.94 -8.33 12.23
CA GLY A 51 7.35 -7.08 11.76
C GLY A 51 7.33 -6.99 10.24
N THR A 52 7.21 -5.78 9.73
CA THR A 52 7.31 -5.48 8.29
C THR A 52 8.09 -4.20 8.06
N PHE A 53 8.66 -4.07 6.87
CA PHE A 53 9.07 -2.78 6.32
C PHE A 53 8.27 -2.54 5.03
N PHE A 54 7.99 -1.27 4.73
CA PHE A 54 7.23 -0.91 3.55
C PHE A 54 7.90 0.20 2.77
N TYR A 55 7.68 0.18 1.46
CA TYR A 55 8.10 1.23 0.56
C TYR A 55 6.90 1.69 -0.28
N GLY A 56 6.48 2.94 -0.07
CA GLY A 56 5.41 3.56 -0.82
C GLY A 56 5.97 4.50 -1.88
N ARG A 57 5.56 4.33 -3.14
CA ARG A 57 5.88 5.25 -4.24
C ARG A 57 4.61 5.79 -4.90
N PRO A 58 4.58 7.08 -5.31
CA PRO A 58 3.49 7.58 -6.15
C PRO A 58 3.34 6.69 -7.39
N PHE A 59 2.12 6.27 -7.67
CA PHE A 59 1.82 5.53 -8.89
C PHE A 59 1.37 6.52 -9.96
N THR A 60 2.34 7.02 -10.73
CA THR A 60 2.08 7.83 -11.92
C THR A 60 1.72 6.89 -13.07
N GLY A 61 0.54 6.27 -13.02
CA GLY A 61 -0.04 5.66 -14.22
C GLY A 61 -0.02 6.74 -15.31
N SER A 62 0.66 6.47 -16.43
CA SER A 62 0.82 7.42 -17.53
C SER A 62 -0.51 8.10 -17.82
N HIS A 63 -0.51 9.44 -17.85
CA HIS A 63 -1.64 10.24 -18.28
C HIS A 63 -2.08 9.76 -19.67
N ASN A 64 -3.19 9.02 -19.73
CA ASN A 64 -4.10 9.01 -20.85
C ASN A 64 -5.49 8.62 -20.35
N GLY A 65 -6.27 9.66 -20.05
CA GLY A 65 -7.74 9.66 -20.15
C GLY A 65 -8.51 8.71 -19.23
N ALA A 66 -8.94 9.21 -18.08
CA ALA A 66 -10.35 9.23 -17.72
C ALA A 66 -10.51 9.86 -16.34
N MET A 67 -11.12 11.03 -16.34
CA MET A 67 -11.84 11.58 -15.21
C MET A 67 -12.68 10.48 -14.56
N ILE A 68 -12.46 10.21 -13.27
CA ILE A 68 -13.51 9.63 -12.44
C ILE A 68 -14.47 10.79 -12.13
N ASP A 69 -15.22 11.17 -13.15
CA ASP A 69 -16.34 12.09 -13.05
C ASP A 69 -17.53 11.41 -13.71
N LYS A 70 -18.17 10.53 -12.94
CA LYS A 70 -19.57 10.15 -13.10
C LYS A 70 -20.15 9.92 -11.72
N ALA A 71 -20.44 11.02 -11.04
CA ALA A 71 -21.63 11.08 -10.23
C ALA A 71 -22.81 11.33 -11.20
N ARG A 72 -23.61 10.30 -11.43
CA ARG A 72 -24.99 10.41 -11.89
C ARG A 72 -25.80 9.30 -11.24
#